data_AF-A0A819CP11-F1
#
_entry.id   AF-A0A819CP11-F1
#
_cell.length_a   1.000
_cell.length_b   1.000
_cell.length_c   1.000
_cell.angle_alpha   90.00
_cell.angle_beta   90.00
_cell.angle_gamma   90.00
#
_symmetry.space_group_name_H-M   'P 1'
#
loop_
_entity.id
_entity.type
_entity.pdbx_description
1 polymer ?
#
loop_
_entity_poly.entity_id
_entity_poly.type
_entity_poly.pdbx_seq_one_letter_code
_entity_poly.pdbx_strand_id
1 'polypeptide(L)'
;MDDNEFDQVPQNLFQDVTSVKYIRFVEALIPVSNDTRAIVCGADSTKVAIVAVRVGNGRCLVLGNKEYPAFFLANDSQDQCFIENCRQWLSQGKDAQFESIDQTESMDSVKEKGTILVWNGHNFKSDAFMNDLRTFLEGGGALVCGVAPWNWLYFNKDKSLLDFTTGRFCDSIGIKVTGNLAGCDDPIPFKPDLIKFKNVSNVVQALANEPNNGEYLAIIGSTIKELGDTLPDLSIETLQSMVLNAGNDVIPTKASPIKDKSLRQQSMGLCGILCGLSDTKAPGIKEFPGDFDDSPSIETDVTVNIQSKAANEWYCTGYYVPAGTTIQIVISEQTGVSGWSARIGCHSDDLASCNELRRWHCISICKPLSGTTVQMSSAFGGLLFLESSTGESNSISVRLQNVVLTPTYDLMDSDRVERWEDLRVRAQGLWTDIAGQYIVFNLPSQSVRHLDSAELDRALRFYDSVVVAHHELRGTTPGRRERIVSD
;
A
#
# COMPACT_ATOMS: atom_id res chain seq x y z
N MET A 1 28.41 20.01 -6.82
CA MET A 1 28.34 18.81 -7.65
C MET A 1 27.07 18.92 -8.45
N ASP A 2 27.17 19.01 -9.76
CA ASP A 2 25.98 19.02 -10.62
C ASP A 2 25.37 17.61 -10.74
N ASP A 3 24.25 17.48 -11.45
CA ASP A 3 23.55 16.19 -11.58
C ASP A 3 24.31 15.19 -12.46
N ASN A 4 25.09 15.65 -13.44
CA ASN A 4 25.86 14.79 -14.32
C ASN A 4 26.99 14.11 -13.54
N GLU A 5 27.69 14.88 -12.70
CA GLU A 5 28.69 14.35 -11.77
C GLU A 5 28.07 13.37 -10.77
N PHE A 6 26.87 13.69 -10.26
CA PHE A 6 26.19 12.84 -9.29
C PHE A 6 25.73 11.50 -9.90
N ASP A 7 25.36 11.51 -11.18
CA ASP A 7 24.98 10.32 -11.93
C ASP A 7 26.13 9.31 -12.11
N GLN A 8 27.39 9.75 -12.03
CA GLN A 8 28.57 8.87 -12.09
C GLN A 8 28.94 8.27 -10.74
N VAL A 9 28.29 8.67 -9.65
CA VAL A 9 28.65 8.20 -8.30
C VAL A 9 28.60 6.69 -8.17
N PRO A 10 27.57 5.95 -8.66
CA PRO A 10 27.59 4.50 -8.58
C PRO A 10 28.85 3.87 -9.19
N GLN A 11 29.26 4.34 -10.37
CA GLN A 11 30.47 3.86 -11.06
C GLN A 11 31.74 4.25 -10.29
N ASN A 12 31.80 5.47 -9.75
CA ASN A 12 32.95 5.93 -8.98
C ASN A 12 33.13 5.15 -7.67
N LEU A 13 32.03 4.85 -6.96
CA LEU A 13 32.08 4.07 -5.73
C LEU A 13 32.52 2.63 -5.98
N PHE A 14 32.13 2.07 -7.13
CA PHE A 14 32.51 0.72 -7.55
C PHE A 14 33.73 0.68 -8.48
N GLN A 15 34.51 1.76 -8.58
CA GLN A 15 35.74 1.75 -9.35
C GLN A 15 36.69 0.67 -8.79
N ASP A 16 37.11 -0.25 -9.65
CA ASP A 16 37.94 -1.42 -9.30
C ASP A 16 37.28 -2.40 -8.30
N VAL A 17 35.96 -2.32 -8.13
CA VAL A 17 35.15 -3.19 -7.26
C VAL A 17 34.07 -3.88 -8.08
N THR A 18 34.02 -5.21 -8.01
CA THR A 18 33.01 -6.00 -8.76
C THR A 18 31.83 -6.44 -7.90
N SER A 19 32.00 -6.49 -6.58
CA SER A 19 30.98 -6.85 -5.60
C SER A 19 31.36 -6.33 -4.22
N VAL A 20 30.36 -6.20 -3.34
CA VAL A 20 30.54 -5.94 -1.90
C VAL A 20 29.95 -7.07 -1.08
N LYS A 21 30.39 -7.24 0.16
CA LYS A 21 29.88 -8.28 1.06
C LYS A 21 28.36 -8.23 1.18
N TYR A 22 27.71 -9.38 1.08
CA TYR A 22 26.31 -9.51 1.43
C TYR A 22 26.15 -9.70 2.95
N ILE A 23 25.28 -8.90 3.55
CA ILE A 23 24.76 -9.14 4.90
C ILE A 23 23.32 -9.58 4.75
N ARG A 24 22.94 -10.68 5.39
CA ARG A 24 21.57 -11.20 5.31
C ARG A 24 20.55 -10.14 5.73
N PHE A 25 19.37 -10.18 5.10
CA PHE A 25 18.24 -9.31 5.41
C PHE A 25 18.49 -7.82 5.08
N VAL A 26 18.96 -7.56 3.86
CA VAL A 26 19.05 -6.20 3.31
C VAL A 26 17.65 -5.66 3.01
N GLU A 27 17.36 -4.48 3.50
CA GLU A 27 16.17 -3.66 3.28
C GLU A 27 16.14 -3.06 1.87
N ALA A 28 14.95 -2.96 1.29
CA ALA A 28 14.67 -2.19 0.10
C ALA A 28 14.46 -0.71 0.45
N LEU A 29 15.34 0.15 -0.05
CA LEU A 29 15.29 1.60 0.05
C LEU A 29 14.59 2.18 -1.18
N ILE A 30 13.82 3.26 -1.00
CA ILE A 30 13.20 3.97 -2.13
C ILE A 30 13.77 5.40 -2.17
N PRO A 31 14.75 5.69 -3.05
CA PRO A 31 15.20 7.05 -3.31
C PRO A 31 14.10 7.84 -4.03
N VAL A 32 13.63 8.95 -3.45
CA VAL A 32 12.47 9.69 -3.99
C VAL A 32 12.80 11.08 -4.53
N SER A 33 13.93 11.66 -4.14
CA SER A 33 14.33 13.02 -4.56
C SER A 33 15.43 13.04 -5.62
N ASN A 34 15.56 14.16 -6.34
CA ASN A 34 16.67 14.39 -7.27
C ASN A 34 18.04 14.46 -6.58
N ASP A 35 18.06 14.57 -5.25
CA ASP A 35 19.28 14.52 -4.44
C ASP A 35 19.63 13.10 -3.96
N THR A 36 18.93 12.10 -4.47
CA THR A 36 19.25 10.68 -4.21
C THR A 36 19.64 9.93 -5.48
N ARG A 37 20.52 8.93 -5.31
CA ARG A 37 20.91 7.97 -6.35
C ARG A 37 20.93 6.57 -5.77
N ALA A 38 20.16 5.67 -6.37
CA ALA A 38 20.37 4.24 -6.22
C ALA A 38 21.80 3.89 -6.66
N ILE A 39 22.54 3.17 -5.81
CA ILE A 39 23.89 2.69 -6.10
C ILE A 39 23.87 1.20 -6.42
N VAL A 40 23.02 0.44 -5.72
CA VAL A 40 22.91 -1.00 -5.88
C VAL A 40 21.45 -1.40 -5.87
N CYS A 41 21.03 -2.10 -6.90
CA CYS A 41 19.76 -2.81 -6.97
C CYS A 41 20.01 -4.30 -6.67
N GLY A 42 19.18 -4.90 -5.81
CA GLY A 42 19.21 -6.31 -5.42
C GLY A 42 18.75 -7.22 -6.56
N ALA A 43 17.70 -8.02 -6.34
CA ALA A 43 17.20 -8.96 -7.34
C ALA A 43 16.79 -8.27 -8.65
N ASP A 44 16.25 -7.04 -8.57
CA ASP A 44 15.88 -6.21 -9.71
C ASP A 44 15.90 -4.70 -9.36
N SER A 45 15.60 -3.85 -10.36
CA SER A 45 15.66 -2.39 -10.25
C SER A 45 14.75 -1.76 -9.18
N THR A 46 13.73 -2.46 -8.71
CA THR A 46 12.80 -1.99 -7.66
C THR A 46 13.35 -2.21 -6.24
N LYS A 47 14.41 -3.02 -6.09
CA LYS A 47 14.92 -3.43 -4.79
C LYS A 47 16.27 -2.80 -4.47
N VAL A 48 16.29 -1.51 -4.16
CA VAL A 48 17.55 -0.78 -3.93
C VAL A 48 18.13 -1.07 -2.54
N ALA A 49 19.39 -1.47 -2.47
CA ALA A 49 20.09 -1.82 -1.22
C ALA A 49 20.95 -0.68 -0.66
N ILE A 50 21.48 0.18 -1.53
CA ILE A 50 22.38 1.29 -1.16
C ILE A 50 21.96 2.54 -1.92
N VAL A 51 21.86 3.66 -1.21
CA VAL A 51 21.51 4.97 -1.78
C VAL A 51 22.55 6.00 -1.38
N ALA A 52 23.05 6.76 -2.36
CA ALA A 52 23.82 7.98 -2.15
C ALA A 52 22.88 9.18 -2.09
N VAL A 53 23.19 10.12 -1.21
CA VAL A 53 22.36 11.31 -0.95
C VAL A 53 23.23 12.56 -0.91
N ARG A 54 22.75 13.64 -1.52
CA ARG A 54 23.23 15.01 -1.29
C ARG A 54 22.30 15.69 -0.29
N VAL A 55 22.84 16.37 0.70
CA VAL A 55 22.05 17.12 1.68
C VAL A 55 22.73 18.46 1.89
N GLY A 56 22.16 19.53 1.32
CA GLY A 56 22.85 20.83 1.23
C GLY A 56 24.24 20.68 0.61
N ASN A 57 25.29 21.01 1.37
CA ASN A 57 26.67 20.84 0.92
C ASN A 57 27.29 19.48 1.27
N GLY A 58 26.59 18.64 2.05
CA GLY A 58 27.08 17.36 2.56
C GLY A 58 26.68 16.15 1.73
N ARG A 59 27.18 14.98 2.15
CA ARG A 59 26.99 13.70 1.45
C ARG A 59 26.68 12.58 2.43
N CYS A 60 25.75 11.70 2.08
CA CYS A 60 25.35 10.57 2.91
C CYS A 60 25.26 9.29 2.09
N LEU A 61 25.69 8.16 2.67
CA LEU A 61 25.38 6.81 2.20
C LEU A 61 24.38 6.16 3.15
N VAL A 62 23.25 5.71 2.62
CA VAL A 62 22.25 4.92 3.36
C VAL A 62 22.30 3.48 2.87
N LEU A 63 22.43 2.55 3.81
CA LEU A 63 22.66 1.13 3.57
C LEU A 63 21.51 0.33 4.17
N GLY A 64 20.92 -0.58 3.40
CA GLY A 64 19.76 -1.38 3.82
C GLY A 64 20.02 -2.42 4.93
N ASN A 65 21.11 -2.30 5.70
CA ASN A 65 21.29 -3.12 6.88
C ASN A 65 22.15 -2.38 7.92
N LYS A 66 21.78 -2.53 9.20
CA LYS A 66 22.46 -1.89 10.33
C LYS A 66 23.89 -2.37 10.57
N GLU A 67 24.27 -3.52 10.02
CA GLU A 67 25.61 -4.10 10.20
C GLU A 67 26.62 -3.59 9.15
N TYR A 68 26.17 -3.04 8.02
CA TYR A 68 27.07 -2.49 6.99
C TYR A 68 27.98 -1.36 7.50
N PRO A 69 27.49 -0.39 8.29
CA PRO A 69 28.34 0.66 8.86
C PRO A 69 29.59 0.15 9.59
N ALA A 70 29.55 -1.04 10.20
CA ALA A 70 30.70 -1.60 10.88
C ALA A 70 31.91 -1.86 9.95
N PHE A 71 31.68 -2.09 8.66
CA PHE A 71 32.77 -2.31 7.70
C PHE A 71 33.62 -1.06 7.49
N PHE A 72 33.01 0.13 7.57
CA PHE A 72 33.71 1.42 7.44
C PHE A 72 34.62 1.72 8.64
N LEU A 73 34.39 1.05 9.77
CA LEU A 73 35.21 1.17 10.99
C LEU A 73 36.26 0.07 11.10
N ALA A 74 36.21 -0.95 10.24
CA ALA A 74 37.10 -2.10 10.27
C ALA A 74 38.38 -1.85 9.45
N ASN A 75 39.53 -2.14 10.04
CA ASN A 75 40.83 -1.99 9.36
C ASN A 75 41.10 -3.09 8.32
N ASP A 76 40.39 -4.22 8.36
CA ASP A 76 40.64 -5.40 7.51
C ASP A 76 39.34 -5.94 6.88
N SER A 77 38.62 -5.07 6.17
CA SER A 77 37.44 -5.47 5.40
C SER A 77 37.84 -6.00 4.02
N GLN A 78 37.21 -7.07 3.55
CA GLN A 78 37.37 -7.52 2.15
C GLN A 78 36.92 -6.46 1.13
N ASP A 79 36.12 -5.48 1.57
CA ASP A 79 35.58 -4.40 0.74
C ASP A 79 36.40 -3.10 0.86
N GLN A 80 37.68 -3.15 1.26
CA GLN A 80 38.51 -1.94 1.49
C GLN A 80 38.52 -0.97 0.30
N CYS A 81 38.60 -1.47 -0.94
CA CYS A 81 38.61 -0.59 -2.12
C CYS A 81 37.30 0.19 -2.25
N PHE A 82 36.15 -0.46 -2.02
CA PHE A 82 34.84 0.20 -2.01
C PHE A 82 34.74 1.23 -0.89
N ILE A 83 35.22 0.88 0.31
CA ILE A 83 35.22 1.78 1.48
C ILE A 83 36.07 3.02 1.20
N GLU A 84 37.23 2.87 0.55
CA GLU A 84 38.09 4.01 0.22
C GLU A 84 37.47 4.89 -0.88
N ASN A 85 36.86 4.31 -1.91
CA ASN A 85 36.10 5.08 -2.90
C ASN A 85 34.96 5.87 -2.22
N CYS A 86 34.25 5.23 -1.28
CA CYS A 86 33.24 5.89 -0.46
C CYS A 86 33.82 7.02 0.39
N ARG A 87 35.00 6.82 1.01
CA ARG A 87 35.68 7.86 1.78
C ARG A 87 35.97 9.08 0.91
N GLN A 88 36.58 8.89 -0.25
CA GLN A 88 36.91 9.95 -1.19
C GLN A 88 35.65 10.72 -1.65
N TRP A 89 34.58 9.99 -1.95
CA TRP A 89 33.32 10.62 -2.32
C TRP A 89 32.70 11.39 -1.15
N LEU A 90 32.55 10.78 0.03
CA LEU A 90 31.93 11.39 1.20
C LEU A 90 32.69 12.63 1.69
N SER A 91 34.02 12.56 1.73
CA SER A 91 34.89 13.66 2.17
C SER A 91 35.12 14.74 1.10
N GLN A 92 34.60 14.54 -0.11
CA GLN A 92 34.84 15.41 -1.26
C GLN A 92 36.34 15.53 -1.60
N GLY A 93 37.07 14.41 -1.52
CA GLY A 93 38.50 14.32 -1.78
C GLY A 93 39.41 14.86 -0.66
N LYS A 94 38.83 15.27 0.48
CA LYS A 94 39.59 15.70 1.65
C LYS A 94 40.04 14.49 2.47
N ASP A 95 41.15 14.63 3.19
CA ASP A 95 41.54 13.62 4.18
C ASP A 95 40.50 13.59 5.31
N ALA A 96 39.96 12.40 5.59
CA ALA A 96 38.92 12.20 6.59
C ALA A 96 38.92 10.78 7.15
N GLN A 97 38.57 10.66 8.43
CA GLN A 97 38.49 9.38 9.15
C GLN A 97 37.04 9.01 9.45
N PHE A 98 36.75 7.71 9.49
CA PHE A 98 35.44 7.23 9.89
C PHE A 98 35.35 7.21 11.41
N GLU A 99 34.26 7.74 11.98
CA GLU A 99 34.03 7.79 13.42
C GLU A 99 32.61 7.34 13.75
N SER A 100 32.49 6.40 14.69
CA SER A 100 31.18 5.91 15.12
C SER A 100 30.47 6.96 15.97
N ILE A 101 29.19 7.19 15.68
CA ILE A 101 28.31 8.01 16.52
C ILE A 101 27.23 7.18 17.23
N ASP A 102 27.40 5.86 17.30
CA ASP A 102 26.42 4.94 17.88
C ASP A 102 26.17 5.21 19.38
N GLN A 103 27.20 5.62 20.12
CA GLN A 103 27.14 5.95 21.55
C GLN A 103 27.02 7.47 21.81
N THR A 104 26.87 8.27 20.75
CA THR A 104 26.81 9.73 20.85
C THR A 104 25.39 10.19 21.12
N GLU A 105 25.20 10.94 22.22
CA GLU A 105 23.90 11.45 22.65
C GLU A 105 23.60 12.89 22.15
N SER A 106 24.63 13.68 21.83
CA SER A 106 24.51 15.04 21.29
C SER A 106 25.54 15.31 20.18
N MET A 107 25.13 16.05 19.14
CA MET A 107 26.00 16.47 18.05
C MET A 107 27.09 17.46 18.50
N ASP A 108 26.93 18.15 19.63
CA ASP A 108 27.96 19.04 20.21
C ASP A 108 29.28 18.31 20.53
N SER A 109 29.21 17.00 20.74
CA SER A 109 30.36 16.17 21.09
C SER A 109 31.10 15.60 19.86
N VAL A 110 30.61 15.87 18.65
CA VAL A 110 31.15 15.35 17.39
C VAL A 110 32.23 16.29 16.85
N LYS A 111 33.35 15.72 16.39
CA LYS A 111 34.38 16.48 15.68
C LYS A 111 33.90 16.85 14.28
N GLU A 112 33.76 18.14 14.01
CA GLU A 112 33.24 18.61 12.71
C GLU A 112 34.25 18.52 11.55
N LYS A 113 35.57 18.55 11.83
CA LYS A 113 36.60 18.62 10.79
C LYS A 113 37.29 17.29 10.56
N GLY A 114 37.28 16.84 9.30
CA GLY A 114 38.02 15.64 8.87
C GLY A 114 37.38 14.34 9.36
N THR A 115 36.09 14.35 9.67
CA THR A 115 35.37 13.17 10.15
C THR A 115 34.19 12.84 9.23
N ILE A 116 34.06 11.57 8.89
CA ILE A 116 32.86 10.98 8.29
C ILE A 116 32.16 10.20 9.40
N LEU A 117 30.93 10.59 9.71
CA LEU A 117 30.15 9.95 10.78
C LEU A 117 29.65 8.59 10.31
N VAL A 118 29.67 7.61 11.19
CA VAL A 118 29.19 6.25 10.94
C VAL A 118 28.15 5.89 11.99
N TRP A 119 26.94 5.57 11.55
CA TRP A 119 25.82 5.27 12.42
C TRP A 119 25.09 3.99 11.98
N ASN A 120 24.80 3.10 12.92
CA ASN A 120 24.09 1.85 12.64
C ASN A 120 22.58 2.03 12.40
N GLY A 121 22.01 3.19 12.71
CA GLY A 121 20.59 3.51 12.51
C GLY A 121 19.59 2.91 13.51
N HIS A 122 20.06 2.18 14.53
CA HIS A 122 19.21 1.46 15.49
C HIS A 122 19.27 1.99 16.92
N ASN A 123 20.37 2.64 17.30
CA ASN A 123 20.43 3.28 18.62
C ASN A 123 19.51 4.49 18.64
N PHE A 124 18.60 4.53 19.62
CA PHE A 124 17.60 5.58 19.73
C PHE A 124 18.29 6.94 19.90
N LYS A 125 18.08 7.81 18.92
CA LYS A 125 18.52 9.20 18.93
C LYS A 125 17.27 10.08 19.04
N SER A 126 17.37 11.16 19.80
CA SER A 126 16.26 12.11 19.96
C SER A 126 15.98 12.84 18.65
N ASP A 127 14.77 13.37 18.48
CA ASP A 127 14.45 14.19 17.31
C ASP A 127 15.38 15.43 17.22
N ALA A 128 15.80 15.98 18.37
CA ALA A 128 16.79 17.06 18.42
C ALA A 128 18.12 16.64 17.79
N PHE A 129 18.66 15.47 18.18
CA PHE A 129 19.88 14.93 17.58
C PHE A 129 19.72 14.78 16.06
N MET A 130 18.58 14.29 15.59
CA MET A 130 18.33 14.07 14.15
C MET A 130 18.29 15.37 13.37
N ASN A 131 17.71 16.43 13.95
CA ASN A 131 17.71 17.77 13.36
C ASN A 131 19.13 18.37 13.30
N ASP A 132 19.92 18.19 14.36
CA ASP A 132 21.31 18.66 14.38
C ASP A 132 22.18 17.89 13.39
N LEU A 133 21.98 16.57 13.28
CA LEU A 133 22.66 15.72 12.30
C LEU A 133 22.32 16.16 10.87
N ARG A 134 21.06 16.49 10.60
CA ARG A 134 20.65 17.06 9.31
C ARG A 134 21.33 18.40 9.06
N THR A 135 21.38 19.29 10.05
CA THR A 135 22.06 20.59 9.95
C THR A 135 23.55 20.43 9.66
N PHE A 136 24.21 19.47 10.32
CA PHE A 136 25.59 19.09 10.05
C PHE A 136 25.80 18.65 8.59
N LEU A 137 24.91 17.81 8.07
CA LEU A 137 24.95 17.41 6.66
C LEU A 137 24.74 18.61 5.73
N GLU A 138 23.73 19.45 5.97
CA GLU A 138 23.47 20.65 5.18
C GLU A 138 24.69 21.59 5.13
N GLY A 139 25.45 21.67 6.23
CA GLY A 139 26.69 22.43 6.36
C GLY A 139 27.92 21.86 5.62
N GLY A 140 27.84 20.65 5.05
CA GLY A 140 28.97 20.02 4.35
C GLY A 140 29.48 18.73 5.01
N GLY A 141 28.82 18.26 6.07
CA GLY A 141 29.16 17.03 6.76
C GLY A 141 28.98 15.76 5.93
N ALA A 142 29.53 14.65 6.43
CA ALA A 142 29.47 13.35 5.77
C ALA A 142 28.95 12.25 6.72
N LEU A 143 28.10 11.36 6.21
CA LEU A 143 27.47 10.29 6.99
C LEU A 143 27.44 8.95 6.22
N VAL A 144 27.67 7.86 6.94
CA VAL A 144 27.31 6.50 6.55
C VAL A 144 26.27 6.00 7.56
N CYS A 145 25.09 5.66 7.10
CA CYS A 145 23.96 5.24 7.93
C CYS A 145 23.43 3.88 7.50
N GLY A 146 23.30 2.95 8.43
CA GLY A 146 22.58 1.69 8.23
C GLY A 146 21.10 1.85 8.57
N VAL A 147 20.21 1.10 7.94
CA VAL A 147 18.78 1.10 8.29
C VAL A 147 18.18 -0.30 8.11
N ALA A 148 17.43 -0.79 9.10
CA ALA A 148 16.69 -2.05 9.01
C ALA A 148 15.33 -1.95 9.74
N PRO A 149 14.33 -1.29 9.13
CA PRO A 149 13.01 -1.09 9.72
C PRO A 149 12.30 -2.41 10.03
N TRP A 150 12.48 -3.44 9.19
CA TRP A 150 11.92 -4.79 9.44
C TRP A 150 12.32 -5.34 10.82
N ASN A 151 13.57 -5.11 11.23
CA ASN A 151 14.10 -5.57 12.51
C ASN A 151 13.45 -4.80 13.65
N TRP A 152 13.25 -3.50 13.48
CA TRP A 152 12.60 -2.64 14.47
C TRP A 152 11.12 -2.99 14.63
N LEU A 153 10.38 -3.15 13.53
CA LEU A 153 8.96 -3.54 13.52
C LEU A 153 8.75 -4.91 14.17
N TYR A 154 9.67 -5.85 13.96
CA TYR A 154 9.60 -7.17 14.60
C TYR A 154 9.54 -7.09 16.13
N PHE A 155 10.29 -6.14 16.73
CA PHE A 155 10.32 -5.92 18.18
C PHE A 155 9.31 -4.86 18.68
N ASN A 156 8.64 -4.13 17.77
CA ASN A 156 7.67 -3.07 18.10
C ASN A 156 6.35 -3.33 17.37
N LYS A 157 5.66 -4.42 17.72
CA LYS A 157 4.46 -4.91 17.02
C LYS A 157 3.25 -3.98 17.08
N ASP A 158 3.23 -3.08 18.06
CA ASP A 158 2.20 -2.07 18.30
C ASP A 158 2.50 -0.73 17.59
N LYS A 159 3.65 -0.62 16.92
CA LYS A 159 4.10 0.60 16.25
C LYS A 159 4.15 0.46 14.74
N SER A 160 4.23 1.60 14.07
CA SER A 160 4.31 1.73 12.62
C SER A 160 5.67 2.29 12.18
N LEU A 161 5.91 2.32 10.86
CA LEU A 161 7.10 3.00 10.31
C LEU A 161 7.14 4.50 10.64
N LEU A 162 6.01 5.14 10.91
CA LEU A 162 5.95 6.56 11.31
C LEU A 162 6.62 6.80 12.67
N ASP A 163 6.57 5.79 13.54
CA ASP A 163 7.17 5.83 14.87
C ASP A 163 8.69 5.59 14.83
N PHE A 164 9.22 5.08 13.72
CA PHE A 164 10.63 4.77 13.54
C PHE A 164 11.44 6.04 13.24
N THR A 165 12.16 6.56 14.24
CA THR A 165 12.91 7.82 14.15
C THR A 165 13.93 7.85 13.00
N THR A 166 14.65 6.74 12.76
CA THR A 166 15.59 6.64 11.64
C THR A 166 14.87 6.70 10.29
N GLY A 167 13.66 6.13 10.20
CA GLY A 167 12.81 6.24 9.02
C GLY A 167 12.42 7.70 8.74
N ARG A 168 12.06 8.47 9.77
CA ARG A 168 11.76 9.91 9.63
C ARG A 168 12.99 10.72 9.18
N PHE A 169 14.18 10.38 9.68
CA PHE A 169 15.42 11.00 9.20
C PHE A 169 15.72 10.65 7.74
N CYS A 170 15.59 9.38 7.34
CA CYS A 170 15.71 8.97 5.94
C CYS A 170 14.73 9.76 5.05
N ASP A 171 13.48 9.92 5.49
CA ASP A 171 12.47 10.70 4.76
C ASP A 171 12.92 12.16 4.59
N SER A 172 13.46 12.76 5.65
CA SER A 172 13.96 14.14 5.65
C SER A 172 15.11 14.41 4.67
N ILE A 173 15.81 13.35 4.24
CA ILE A 173 16.90 13.40 3.25
C ILE A 173 16.50 12.76 1.90
N GLY A 174 15.22 12.50 1.68
CA GLY A 174 14.70 12.04 0.39
C GLY A 174 14.72 10.52 0.15
N ILE A 175 14.73 9.72 1.22
CA ILE A 175 14.65 8.25 1.14
C ILE A 175 13.45 7.74 1.93
N LYS A 176 12.57 6.97 1.29
CA LYS A 176 11.54 6.21 1.98
C LYS A 176 12.03 4.79 2.29
N VAL A 177 11.56 4.24 3.41
CA VAL A 177 11.85 2.88 3.88
C VAL A 177 10.55 2.11 4.03
N THR A 178 10.55 0.80 3.78
CA THR A 178 9.30 0.03 3.58
C THR A 178 9.11 -1.13 4.55
N GLY A 179 10.17 -1.57 5.22
CA GLY A 179 10.22 -2.80 6.01
C GLY A 179 10.33 -4.07 5.16
N ASN A 180 10.50 -3.96 3.84
CA ASN A 180 10.63 -5.10 2.94
C ASN A 180 12.09 -5.38 2.61
N LEU A 181 12.41 -6.65 2.39
CA LEU A 181 13.75 -7.05 1.99
C LEU A 181 13.98 -6.80 0.49
N ALA A 182 15.18 -6.33 0.15
CA ALA A 182 15.63 -6.12 -1.22
C ALA A 182 15.92 -7.43 -1.95
N GLY A 183 16.29 -8.50 -1.23
CA GLY A 183 16.70 -9.78 -1.83
C GLY A 183 17.94 -9.59 -2.70
N CYS A 184 19.14 -9.65 -2.11
CA CYS A 184 20.39 -9.49 -2.85
C CYS A 184 21.11 -10.83 -3.02
N ASP A 185 21.95 -10.92 -4.06
CA ASP A 185 22.90 -12.02 -4.26
C ASP A 185 24.02 -11.97 -3.19
N ASP A 186 24.70 -13.11 -2.97
CA ASP A 186 25.84 -13.23 -2.05
C ASP A 186 27.12 -13.65 -2.80
N PRO A 187 28.16 -12.79 -2.90
CA PRO A 187 28.21 -11.38 -2.49
C PRO A 187 27.31 -10.48 -3.37
N ILE A 188 27.09 -9.23 -2.98
CA ILE A 188 26.26 -8.28 -3.75
C ILE A 188 27.06 -7.77 -4.96
N PRO A 189 26.72 -8.15 -6.20
CA PRO A 189 27.46 -7.71 -7.38
C PRO A 189 27.12 -6.27 -7.74
N PHE A 190 28.10 -5.56 -8.30
CA PHE A 190 27.83 -4.29 -8.98
C PHE A 190 27.22 -4.56 -10.35
N LYS A 191 25.93 -4.27 -10.49
CA LYS A 191 25.19 -4.42 -11.74
C LYS A 191 24.67 -3.04 -12.18
N PRO A 192 25.50 -2.18 -12.78
CA PRO A 192 25.08 -0.84 -13.19
C PRO A 192 23.89 -0.86 -14.16
N ASP A 193 23.77 -1.92 -14.98
CA ASP A 193 22.65 -2.13 -15.91
C ASP A 193 21.30 -2.36 -15.19
N LEU A 194 21.31 -2.74 -13.90
CA LEU A 194 20.10 -2.85 -13.09
C LEU A 194 19.69 -1.52 -12.45
N ILE A 195 20.59 -0.52 -12.39
CA ILE A 195 20.31 0.83 -11.87
C ILE A 195 19.60 1.65 -12.94
N LYS A 196 18.44 1.18 -13.38
CA LYS A 196 17.60 1.85 -14.40
C LYS A 196 16.81 3.01 -13.83
N PHE A 197 16.64 3.02 -12.51
CA PHE A 197 15.95 4.04 -11.74
C PHE A 197 16.94 4.64 -10.76
N LYS A 198 17.22 5.94 -10.91
CA LYS A 198 18.06 6.69 -9.97
C LYS A 198 17.29 7.02 -8.71
N ASN A 199 16.03 7.42 -8.89
CA ASN A 199 15.05 7.82 -7.89
C ASN A 199 13.67 7.90 -8.55
N VAL A 200 12.61 8.03 -7.74
CA VAL A 200 11.22 8.07 -8.23
C VAL A 200 10.98 9.22 -9.17
N SER A 201 11.51 10.40 -8.87
CA SER A 201 11.34 11.59 -9.72
C SER A 201 11.86 11.36 -11.14
N ASN A 202 13.00 10.68 -11.29
CA ASN A 202 13.59 10.39 -12.61
C ASN A 202 12.75 9.39 -13.42
N VAL A 203 12.17 8.36 -12.80
CA VAL A 203 11.31 7.43 -13.54
C VAL A 203 9.96 8.05 -13.89
N VAL A 204 9.41 8.94 -13.07
CA VAL A 204 8.23 9.72 -13.44
C VAL A 204 8.51 10.58 -14.68
N GLN A 205 9.67 11.25 -14.73
CA GLN A 205 10.09 12.00 -15.92
C GLN A 205 10.33 11.10 -17.14
N ALA A 206 10.94 9.94 -16.96
CA ALA A 206 11.17 8.99 -18.04
C ALA A 206 9.85 8.44 -18.60
N LEU A 207 8.90 8.10 -17.73
CA LEU A 207 7.55 7.69 -18.12
C LEU A 207 6.80 8.81 -18.86
N ALA A 208 6.99 10.08 -18.49
CA ALA A 208 6.41 11.20 -19.21
C ALA A 208 6.88 11.27 -20.67
N ASN A 209 8.15 10.94 -20.93
CA ASN A 209 8.75 10.93 -22.27
C ASN A 209 8.45 9.63 -23.04
N GLU A 210 8.35 8.51 -22.32
CA GLU A 210 8.08 7.18 -22.86
C GLU A 210 6.85 6.56 -22.18
N PRO A 211 5.63 7.06 -22.44
CA PRO A 211 4.42 6.63 -21.72
C PRO A 211 4.14 5.14 -21.88
N ASN A 212 4.60 4.53 -22.98
CA ASN A 212 4.36 3.12 -23.26
C ASN A 212 5.44 2.16 -22.71
N ASN A 213 6.31 2.64 -21.81
CA ASN A 213 7.39 1.83 -21.25
C ASN A 213 6.92 1.03 -20.03
N GLY A 214 6.74 -0.28 -20.21
CA GLY A 214 6.23 -1.17 -19.16
C GLY A 214 7.18 -1.38 -17.98
N GLU A 215 8.48 -1.17 -18.16
CA GLU A 215 9.43 -1.23 -17.07
C GLU A 215 9.27 -0.04 -16.11
N TYR A 216 9.08 1.17 -16.65
CA TYR A 216 8.82 2.37 -15.85
C TYR A 216 7.49 2.27 -15.09
N LEU A 217 6.44 1.75 -15.73
CA LEU A 217 5.17 1.48 -15.04
C LEU A 217 5.33 0.46 -13.92
N ALA A 218 6.08 -0.62 -14.13
CA ALA A 218 6.32 -1.61 -13.08
C ALA A 218 7.04 -1.00 -11.86
N ILE A 219 8.03 -0.13 -12.09
CA ILE A 219 8.77 0.57 -11.02
C ILE A 219 7.84 1.53 -10.26
N ILE A 220 7.07 2.37 -10.97
CA ILE A 220 6.08 3.27 -10.37
C ILE A 220 5.03 2.47 -9.59
N GLY A 221 4.59 1.34 -10.15
CA GLY A 221 3.63 0.46 -9.51
C GLY A 221 4.13 -0.16 -8.21
N SER A 222 5.36 -0.67 -8.22
CA SER A 222 6.00 -1.17 -6.99
C SER A 222 6.14 -0.06 -5.96
N THR A 223 6.56 1.14 -6.38
CA THR A 223 6.72 2.31 -5.52
C THR A 223 5.40 2.71 -4.87
N ILE A 224 4.33 2.85 -5.65
CA ILE A 224 2.99 3.20 -5.16
C ILE A 224 2.48 2.14 -4.19
N LYS A 225 2.67 0.86 -4.52
CA LYS A 225 2.23 -0.25 -3.66
C LYS A 225 2.99 -0.28 -2.33
N GLU A 226 4.27 0.05 -2.34
CA GLU A 226 5.11 0.05 -1.13
C GLU A 226 4.90 1.30 -0.26
N LEU A 227 4.63 2.47 -0.86
CA LEU A 227 4.49 3.73 -0.14
C LEU A 227 3.04 4.09 0.24
N GLY A 228 2.05 3.70 -0.57
CA GLY A 228 0.64 4.03 -0.36
C GLY A 228 0.43 5.53 -0.10
N ASP A 229 -0.21 5.86 1.02
CA ASP A 229 -0.52 7.24 1.43
C ASP A 229 0.72 8.06 1.81
N THR A 230 1.90 7.43 1.91
CA THR A 230 3.19 8.11 2.18
C THR A 230 4.00 8.40 0.91
N LEU A 231 3.37 8.26 -0.26
CA LEU A 231 3.96 8.67 -1.53
C LEU A 231 4.55 10.09 -1.40
N PRO A 232 5.69 10.38 -2.06
CA PRO A 232 6.25 11.72 -2.08
C PRO A 232 5.26 12.70 -2.72
N ASP A 233 5.56 14.01 -2.68
CA ASP A 233 4.83 15.07 -3.40
C ASP A 233 4.95 14.94 -4.94
N LEU A 234 4.65 13.75 -5.45
CA LEU A 234 4.34 13.47 -6.83
C LEU A 234 2.85 13.75 -6.99
N SER A 235 2.50 14.63 -7.91
CA SER A 235 1.09 14.90 -8.22
C SER A 235 0.40 13.59 -8.62
N ILE A 236 -0.47 13.08 -7.74
CA ILE A 236 -1.25 11.85 -7.98
C ILE A 236 -2.04 12.01 -9.29
N GLU A 237 -2.63 13.18 -9.53
CA GLU A 237 -3.35 13.52 -10.77
C GLU A 237 -2.46 13.42 -12.02
N THR A 238 -1.21 13.87 -11.91
CA THR A 238 -0.22 13.76 -12.99
C THR A 238 0.11 12.29 -13.27
N LEU A 239 0.35 11.50 -12.21
CA LEU A 239 0.61 10.06 -12.35
C LEU A 239 -0.60 9.33 -12.93
N GLN A 240 -1.82 9.66 -12.51
CA GLN A 240 -3.05 9.10 -13.06
C GLN A 240 -3.14 9.37 -14.56
N SER A 241 -2.89 10.61 -14.97
CA SER A 241 -2.92 11.01 -16.37
C SER A 241 -1.85 10.26 -17.19
N MET A 242 -0.63 10.15 -16.68
CA MET A 242 0.45 9.41 -17.33
C MET A 242 0.12 7.93 -17.49
N VAL A 243 -0.39 7.30 -16.44
CA VAL A 243 -0.77 5.89 -16.42
C VAL A 243 -1.96 5.62 -17.36
N LEU A 244 -2.96 6.50 -17.39
CA LEU A 244 -4.08 6.38 -18.33
C LEU A 244 -3.63 6.50 -19.78
N ASN A 245 -2.79 7.49 -20.09
CA ASN A 245 -2.19 7.67 -21.41
C ASN A 245 -1.39 6.42 -21.84
N ALA A 246 -0.60 5.84 -20.93
CA ALA A 246 0.14 4.59 -21.15
C ALA A 246 -0.79 3.39 -21.47
N GLY A 247 -1.98 3.39 -20.85
CA GLY A 247 -3.03 2.42 -21.13
C GLY A 247 -3.82 2.67 -22.42
N ASN A 248 -3.47 3.72 -23.19
CA ASN A 248 -4.25 4.26 -24.31
C ASN A 248 -5.69 4.63 -23.92
N ASP A 249 -5.93 5.04 -22.67
CA ASP A 249 -7.26 5.38 -22.14
C ASP A 249 -8.30 4.25 -22.24
N VAL A 250 -7.88 2.99 -22.41
CA VAL A 250 -8.79 1.86 -22.59
C VAL A 250 -9.24 1.33 -21.23
N ILE A 251 -10.48 1.63 -20.85
CA ILE A 251 -11.12 1.04 -19.66
C ILE A 251 -11.76 -0.29 -20.06
N PRO A 252 -11.47 -1.40 -19.36
CA PRO A 252 -12.02 -2.70 -19.69
C PRO A 252 -13.53 -2.74 -19.44
N THR A 253 -14.29 -3.20 -20.43
CA THR A 253 -15.74 -3.42 -20.34
C THR A 253 -16.13 -4.77 -20.95
N LYS A 254 -17.36 -5.24 -20.70
CA LYS A 254 -17.87 -6.46 -21.34
C LYS A 254 -17.86 -6.34 -22.88
N ALA A 255 -18.13 -5.14 -23.40
CA ALA A 255 -18.16 -4.85 -24.84
C ALA A 255 -16.75 -4.68 -25.45
N SER A 256 -15.82 -4.08 -24.70
CA SER A 256 -14.43 -3.83 -25.13
C SER A 256 -13.44 -4.37 -24.09
N PRO A 257 -13.22 -5.69 -24.05
CA PRO A 257 -12.33 -6.29 -23.07
C PRO A 257 -10.86 -6.18 -23.47
N ILE A 258 -9.98 -6.08 -22.48
CA ILE A 258 -8.52 -6.11 -22.68
C ILE A 258 -8.10 -7.59 -22.72
N LYS A 259 -7.64 -8.05 -23.89
CA LYS A 259 -7.30 -9.47 -24.16
C LYS A 259 -5.80 -9.78 -24.13
N ASP A 260 -4.98 -8.76 -23.90
CA ASP A 260 -3.54 -8.92 -23.77
C ASP A 260 -3.13 -8.64 -22.32
N LYS A 261 -2.20 -9.45 -21.79
CA LYS A 261 -1.51 -9.16 -20.52
C LYS A 261 -0.47 -8.05 -20.70
N SER A 262 -0.88 -7.01 -21.43
CA SER A 262 -0.03 -5.96 -21.93
C SER A 262 0.19 -4.88 -20.87
N LEU A 263 0.99 -3.90 -21.28
CA LEU A 263 1.07 -2.58 -20.67
C LEU A 263 -0.30 -2.02 -20.22
N ARG A 264 -1.38 -2.29 -20.96
CA ARG A 264 -2.72 -1.78 -20.63
C ARG A 264 -3.25 -2.33 -19.32
N GLN A 265 -3.10 -3.64 -19.09
CA GLN A 265 -3.55 -4.27 -17.84
C GLN A 265 -2.78 -3.72 -16.63
N GLN A 266 -1.46 -3.54 -16.77
CA GLN A 266 -0.63 -2.92 -15.73
C GLN A 266 -1.08 -1.48 -15.47
N SER A 267 -1.25 -0.69 -16.53
CA SER A 267 -1.72 0.69 -16.45
C SER A 267 -3.06 0.80 -15.72
N MET A 268 -4.02 -0.07 -16.06
CA MET A 268 -5.32 -0.07 -15.40
C MET A 268 -5.21 -0.39 -13.91
N GLY A 269 -4.40 -1.37 -13.51
CA GLY A 269 -4.22 -1.66 -12.09
C GLY A 269 -3.60 -0.50 -11.31
N LEU A 270 -2.62 0.18 -11.91
CA LEU A 270 -2.02 1.37 -11.32
C LEU A 270 -2.99 2.55 -11.23
N CYS A 271 -3.80 2.76 -12.26
CA CYS A 271 -4.84 3.79 -12.26
C CYS A 271 -5.84 3.54 -11.12
N GLY A 272 -6.29 2.30 -10.92
CA GLY A 272 -7.20 1.96 -9.83
C GLY A 272 -6.62 2.28 -8.45
N ILE A 273 -5.34 1.96 -8.21
CA ILE A 273 -4.66 2.30 -6.95
C ILE A 273 -4.57 3.83 -6.78
N LEU A 274 -4.11 4.54 -7.81
CA LEU A 274 -3.98 5.99 -7.76
C LEU A 274 -5.31 6.69 -7.53
N CYS A 275 -6.40 6.21 -8.14
CA CYS A 275 -7.74 6.76 -7.89
C CYS A 275 -8.17 6.58 -6.43
N GLY A 276 -7.81 5.46 -5.81
CA GLY A 276 -8.04 5.20 -4.39
C GLY A 276 -7.24 6.14 -3.48
N LEU A 277 -6.01 6.49 -3.85
CA LEU A 277 -5.15 7.39 -3.07
C LEU A 277 -5.59 8.86 -3.12
N SER A 278 -6.24 9.29 -4.20
CA SER A 278 -6.79 10.64 -4.33
C SER A 278 -8.29 10.75 -4.03
N ASP A 279 -8.91 9.69 -3.50
CA ASP A 279 -10.35 9.60 -3.26
C ASP A 279 -11.20 9.93 -4.51
N THR A 280 -10.69 9.65 -5.71
CA THR A 280 -11.39 9.94 -6.97
C THR A 280 -12.09 8.71 -7.55
N LYS A 281 -13.17 8.95 -8.28
CA LYS A 281 -13.85 7.91 -9.06
C LYS A 281 -12.91 7.35 -10.13
N ALA A 282 -12.83 6.03 -10.23
CA ALA A 282 -12.15 5.40 -11.34
C ALA A 282 -12.89 5.69 -12.66
N PRO A 283 -12.19 5.81 -13.80
CA PRO A 283 -12.85 6.07 -15.07
C PRO A 283 -13.71 4.88 -15.53
N GLY A 284 -14.84 5.15 -16.19
CA GLY A 284 -15.73 4.10 -16.73
C GLY A 284 -16.48 3.26 -15.68
N ILE A 285 -16.51 3.67 -14.42
CA ILE A 285 -17.26 2.99 -13.35
C ILE A 285 -18.76 2.88 -13.64
N LYS A 286 -19.32 3.72 -14.52
CA LYS A 286 -20.72 3.62 -14.99
C LYS A 286 -21.03 2.26 -15.62
N GLU A 287 -20.05 1.65 -16.29
CA GLU A 287 -20.19 0.32 -16.92
C GLU A 287 -20.13 -0.79 -15.87
N PHE A 288 -19.19 -0.68 -14.92
CA PHE A 288 -19.04 -1.61 -13.80
C PHE A 288 -18.16 -1.01 -12.70
N PRO A 289 -18.51 -1.15 -11.41
CA PRO A 289 -19.69 -1.83 -10.86
C PRO A 289 -20.99 -1.00 -10.94
N GLY A 290 -20.94 0.20 -11.49
CA GLY A 290 -22.04 1.16 -11.59
C GLY A 290 -21.69 2.49 -10.90
N ASP A 291 -22.37 3.56 -11.32
CA ASP A 291 -22.32 4.86 -10.65
C ASP A 291 -23.72 5.44 -10.55
N PHE A 292 -23.90 6.42 -9.66
CA PHE A 292 -25.17 7.14 -9.54
C PHE A 292 -25.28 8.19 -10.65
N ASP A 293 -26.44 8.27 -11.30
CA ASP A 293 -26.72 9.32 -12.29
C ASP A 293 -26.92 10.69 -11.64
N ASP A 294 -27.58 10.72 -10.47
CA ASP A 294 -27.78 11.90 -9.64
C ASP A 294 -27.14 11.69 -8.26
N SER A 295 -26.87 12.78 -7.53
CA SER A 295 -26.36 12.70 -6.15
C SER A 295 -27.32 11.90 -5.26
N PRO A 296 -26.89 10.76 -4.67
CA PRO A 296 -27.76 9.98 -3.79
C PRO A 296 -27.97 10.69 -2.45
N SER A 297 -29.04 10.30 -1.76
CA SER A 297 -29.32 10.68 -0.38
C SER A 297 -28.27 10.08 0.55
N ILE A 298 -27.52 10.95 1.21
CA ILE A 298 -26.44 10.58 2.11
C ILE A 298 -26.94 10.50 3.56
N GLU A 299 -26.67 9.36 4.19
CA GLU A 299 -26.86 9.13 5.62
C GLU A 299 -25.58 9.54 6.38
N THR A 300 -25.72 10.45 7.35
CA THR A 300 -24.58 11.05 8.05
C THR A 300 -24.40 10.57 9.49
N ASP A 301 -25.38 9.84 10.04
CA ASP A 301 -25.32 9.30 11.39
C ASP A 301 -26.22 8.07 11.51
N VAL A 302 -25.65 6.90 11.24
CA VAL A 302 -26.36 5.61 11.36
C VAL A 302 -25.55 4.63 12.18
N THR A 303 -26.20 3.98 13.15
CA THR A 303 -25.55 3.00 14.02
C THR A 303 -25.81 1.59 13.50
N VAL A 304 -24.74 0.80 13.40
CA VAL A 304 -24.77 -0.59 12.97
C VAL A 304 -24.17 -1.45 14.07
N ASN A 305 -24.94 -2.44 14.52
CA ASN A 305 -24.52 -3.40 15.53
C ASN A 305 -24.45 -4.78 14.89
N ILE A 306 -23.29 -5.42 14.96
CA ILE A 306 -23.05 -6.74 14.37
C ILE A 306 -22.53 -7.67 15.44
N GLN A 307 -23.11 -8.87 15.50
CA GLN A 307 -22.61 -9.94 16.33
C GLN A 307 -22.07 -11.06 15.44
N SER A 308 -20.80 -11.40 15.63
CA SER A 308 -20.16 -12.46 14.86
C SER A 308 -20.73 -13.82 15.26
N LYS A 309 -21.13 -14.61 14.26
CA LYS A 309 -21.64 -15.97 14.37
C LYS A 309 -20.61 -17.01 13.91
N ALA A 310 -19.68 -16.62 13.03
CA ALA A 310 -18.62 -17.49 12.52
C ALA A 310 -17.34 -16.70 12.18
N ALA A 311 -16.22 -17.42 12.17
CA ALA A 311 -14.94 -16.89 11.69
C ALA A 311 -15.00 -16.62 10.18
N ASN A 312 -14.33 -15.53 9.76
CA ASN A 312 -14.16 -15.16 8.36
C ASN A 312 -15.50 -15.01 7.63
N GLU A 313 -16.47 -14.36 8.28
CA GLU A 313 -17.78 -14.03 7.73
C GLU A 313 -17.90 -12.52 7.49
N TRP A 314 -18.65 -12.15 6.43
CA TRP A 314 -18.92 -10.78 6.05
C TRP A 314 -20.35 -10.41 6.40
N TYR A 315 -20.51 -9.40 7.23
CA TYR A 315 -21.81 -8.92 7.66
C TYR A 315 -22.16 -7.63 6.92
N CYS A 316 -23.19 -7.67 6.08
CA CYS A 316 -23.63 -6.49 5.33
C CYS A 316 -24.23 -5.46 6.29
N THR A 317 -23.74 -4.23 6.21
CA THR A 317 -24.17 -3.13 7.08
C THR A 317 -25.55 -2.57 6.73
N GLY A 318 -26.09 -2.90 5.55
CA GLY A 318 -27.28 -2.25 4.99
C GLY A 318 -26.97 -0.97 4.20
N TYR A 319 -25.69 -0.65 4.01
CA TYR A 319 -25.27 0.58 3.37
C TYR A 319 -24.28 0.35 2.22
N TYR A 320 -24.22 1.34 1.34
CA TYR A 320 -23.40 1.42 0.14
C TYR A 320 -22.52 2.66 0.22
N VAL A 321 -21.27 2.55 -0.23
CA VAL A 321 -20.34 3.67 -0.33
C VAL A 321 -20.29 4.14 -1.78
N PRO A 322 -20.66 5.41 -2.08
CA PRO A 322 -20.48 5.95 -3.41
C PRO A 322 -19.00 5.99 -3.82
N ALA A 323 -18.74 5.80 -5.11
CA ALA A 323 -17.39 5.88 -5.66
C ALA A 323 -16.80 7.28 -5.44
N GLY A 324 -15.53 7.35 -5.03
CA GLY A 324 -14.82 8.60 -4.74
C GLY A 324 -15.36 9.37 -3.53
N THR A 325 -16.10 8.71 -2.63
CA THR A 325 -16.58 9.31 -1.38
C THR A 325 -15.83 8.73 -0.19
N THR A 326 -15.30 9.60 0.66
CA THR A 326 -14.64 9.22 1.92
C THR A 326 -15.69 9.10 3.03
N ILE A 327 -15.84 7.88 3.54
CA ILE A 327 -16.72 7.55 4.66
C ILE A 327 -15.95 7.60 5.98
N GLN A 328 -16.69 7.82 7.06
CA GLN A 328 -16.17 7.69 8.42
C GLN A 328 -16.86 6.55 9.15
N ILE A 329 -16.06 5.67 9.75
CA ILE A 329 -16.51 4.60 10.61
C ILE A 329 -16.01 4.93 12.02
N VAL A 330 -16.91 5.39 12.88
CA VAL A 330 -16.60 5.69 14.28
C VAL A 330 -16.94 4.48 15.12
N ILE A 331 -15.93 3.95 15.81
CA ILE A 331 -16.07 2.74 16.62
C ILE A 331 -16.61 3.14 17.99
N SER A 332 -17.80 2.64 18.34
CA SER A 332 -18.51 3.02 19.57
C SER A 332 -17.80 2.53 20.83
N GLU A 333 -17.27 1.30 20.80
CA GLU A 333 -16.55 0.65 21.91
C GLU A 333 -15.28 -0.01 21.39
N GLN A 334 -14.15 0.22 22.07
CA GLN A 334 -12.84 -0.29 21.63
C GLN A 334 -12.59 -1.75 22.04
N THR A 335 -13.38 -2.26 23.00
CA THR A 335 -13.33 -3.65 23.43
C THR A 335 -13.89 -4.57 22.34
N GLY A 336 -13.11 -5.56 21.91
CA GLY A 336 -13.55 -6.55 20.92
C GLY A 336 -13.36 -6.14 19.45
N VAL A 337 -12.76 -4.98 19.17
CA VAL A 337 -12.46 -4.50 17.81
C VAL A 337 -11.34 -5.30 17.14
N SER A 338 -10.43 -5.87 17.94
CA SER A 338 -9.35 -6.71 17.43
C SER A 338 -9.91 -7.86 16.59
N GLY A 339 -9.44 -7.97 15.35
CA GLY A 339 -9.91 -8.95 14.39
C GLY A 339 -11.07 -8.48 13.49
N TRP A 340 -11.60 -7.26 13.67
CA TRP A 340 -12.55 -6.68 12.74
C TRP A 340 -11.89 -5.87 11.63
N SER A 341 -12.47 -5.94 10.44
CA SER A 341 -12.12 -5.08 9.29
C SER A 341 -13.38 -4.54 8.64
N ALA A 342 -13.28 -3.41 7.96
CA ALA A 342 -14.34 -2.90 7.10
C ALA A 342 -13.97 -3.12 5.63
N ARG A 343 -14.96 -3.53 4.83
CA ARG A 343 -14.80 -3.79 3.40
C ARG A 343 -15.81 -2.98 2.60
N ILE A 344 -15.33 -2.42 1.49
CA ILE A 344 -16.17 -1.83 0.45
C ILE A 344 -16.06 -2.71 -0.79
N GLY A 345 -17.20 -3.17 -1.32
CA GLY A 345 -17.28 -4.06 -2.48
C GLY A 345 -17.49 -5.52 -2.10
N CYS A 346 -18.41 -6.20 -2.79
CA CYS A 346 -18.75 -7.61 -2.53
C CYS A 346 -17.84 -8.61 -3.26
N HIS A 347 -16.93 -8.15 -4.10
CA HIS A 347 -16.04 -8.98 -4.91
C HIS A 347 -14.79 -9.41 -4.14
N SER A 348 -14.33 -10.64 -4.31
CA SER A 348 -13.08 -11.14 -3.70
C SER A 348 -12.02 -11.51 -4.74
N ASP A 349 -12.36 -11.45 -6.02
CA ASP A 349 -11.49 -11.82 -7.12
C ASP A 349 -10.50 -10.70 -7.46
N ASP A 350 -9.30 -11.13 -7.85
CA ASP A 350 -8.32 -10.29 -8.56
C ASP A 350 -8.13 -10.87 -9.96
N LEU A 351 -8.69 -10.18 -10.95
CA LEU A 351 -8.65 -10.61 -12.34
C LEU A 351 -7.32 -10.28 -13.03
N ALA A 352 -6.32 -9.70 -12.35
CA ALA A 352 -5.04 -9.31 -12.95
C ALA A 352 -4.30 -10.47 -13.64
N SER A 353 -4.58 -11.72 -13.24
CA SER A 353 -3.99 -12.92 -13.86
C SER A 353 -4.79 -13.49 -15.04
N CYS A 354 -6.03 -13.02 -15.26
CA CYS A 354 -6.90 -13.50 -16.33
C CYS A 354 -6.36 -13.11 -17.71
N ASN A 355 -6.67 -13.93 -18.72
CA ASN A 355 -6.28 -13.66 -20.11
C ASN A 355 -7.15 -12.58 -20.77
N GLU A 356 -8.30 -12.27 -20.18
CA GLU A 356 -9.23 -11.27 -20.68
C GLU A 356 -9.79 -10.50 -19.48
N LEU A 357 -9.61 -9.19 -19.46
CA LEU A 357 -10.24 -8.28 -18.51
C LEU A 357 -11.47 -7.64 -19.14
N ARG A 358 -12.65 -7.98 -18.59
CA ARG A 358 -13.95 -7.43 -19.01
C ARG A 358 -14.46 -6.31 -18.09
N ARG A 359 -13.69 -5.99 -17.06
CA ARG A 359 -13.94 -4.95 -16.05
C ARG A 359 -12.64 -4.68 -15.29
N TRP A 360 -12.68 -3.70 -14.39
CA TRP A 360 -11.64 -3.47 -13.39
C TRP A 360 -11.28 -4.75 -12.65
N HIS A 361 -9.97 -4.98 -12.48
CA HIS A 361 -9.47 -6.29 -12.03
C HIS A 361 -9.66 -6.54 -10.53
N CYS A 362 -9.57 -5.49 -9.71
CA CYS A 362 -9.81 -5.51 -8.28
C CYS A 362 -10.62 -4.26 -7.94
N ILE A 363 -11.84 -4.44 -7.42
CA ILE A 363 -12.78 -3.35 -7.13
C ILE A 363 -13.20 -3.28 -5.66
N SER A 364 -12.63 -4.15 -4.84
CA SER A 364 -12.93 -4.20 -3.41
C SER A 364 -11.72 -3.77 -2.61
N ILE A 365 -11.98 -3.11 -1.50
CA ILE A 365 -10.94 -2.77 -0.52
C ILE A 365 -11.36 -3.25 0.86
N CYS A 366 -10.38 -3.57 1.69
CA CYS A 366 -10.60 -3.98 3.07
C CYS A 366 -9.52 -3.34 3.94
N LYS A 367 -9.91 -2.66 5.03
CA LYS A 367 -8.97 -2.13 6.03
C LYS A 367 -9.32 -2.64 7.42
N PRO A 368 -8.32 -3.00 8.25
CA PRO A 368 -8.54 -3.28 9.66
C PRO A 368 -9.22 -2.11 10.36
N LEU A 369 -10.10 -2.42 11.32
CA LEU A 369 -10.63 -1.42 12.22
C LEU A 369 -9.64 -1.21 13.37
N SER A 370 -9.07 -0.01 13.45
CA SER A 370 -8.07 0.34 14.46
C SER A 370 -8.25 1.79 14.92
N GLY A 371 -8.09 2.04 16.22
CA GLY A 371 -8.31 3.37 16.81
C GLY A 371 -9.80 3.71 16.95
N THR A 372 -10.12 4.99 17.13
CA THR A 372 -11.51 5.44 17.39
C THR A 372 -12.29 5.73 16.11
N THR A 373 -11.63 6.19 15.06
CA THR A 373 -12.25 6.57 13.79
C THR A 373 -11.41 6.04 12.64
N VAL A 374 -12.05 5.35 11.70
CA VAL A 374 -11.43 4.86 10.48
C VAL A 374 -12.03 5.60 9.28
N GLN A 375 -11.17 6.13 8.44
CA GLN A 375 -11.56 6.74 7.16
C GLN A 375 -11.25 5.79 6.01
N MET A 376 -12.19 5.68 5.09
CA MET A 376 -12.05 4.81 3.93
C MET A 376 -12.82 5.37 2.74
N SER A 377 -12.26 5.21 1.56
CA SER A 377 -12.83 5.62 0.28
C SER A 377 -12.57 4.50 -0.73
N SER A 378 -13.43 4.37 -1.73
CA SER A 378 -13.22 3.43 -2.84
C SER A 378 -13.39 4.17 -4.15
N ALA A 379 -12.44 3.98 -5.07
CA ALA A 379 -12.55 4.49 -6.43
C ALA A 379 -13.73 3.90 -7.21
N PHE A 380 -14.26 2.76 -6.76
CA PHE A 380 -15.35 2.02 -7.40
C PHE A 380 -16.67 2.09 -6.62
N GLY A 381 -16.62 2.49 -5.35
CA GLY A 381 -17.75 2.35 -4.43
C GLY A 381 -18.06 0.89 -4.13
N GLY A 382 -19.20 0.63 -3.49
CA GLY A 382 -19.69 -0.73 -3.25
C GLY A 382 -20.46 -0.90 -1.95
N LEU A 383 -21.00 -2.10 -1.74
CA LEU A 383 -21.58 -2.51 -0.47
C LEU A 383 -20.56 -2.42 0.67
N LEU A 384 -20.97 -1.90 1.82
CA LEU A 384 -20.15 -1.84 3.02
C LEU A 384 -20.41 -3.06 3.92
N PHE A 385 -19.35 -3.79 4.25
CA PHE A 385 -19.36 -4.95 5.13
C PHE A 385 -18.46 -4.72 6.34
N LEU A 386 -18.80 -5.33 7.48
CA LEU A 386 -17.83 -5.59 8.55
C LEU A 386 -17.44 -7.07 8.51
N GLU A 387 -16.15 -7.36 8.58
CA GLU A 387 -15.59 -8.70 8.52
C GLU A 387 -15.00 -9.07 9.89
N SER A 388 -15.38 -10.23 10.42
CA SER A 388 -14.78 -10.79 11.63
C SER A 388 -13.77 -11.86 11.25
N SER A 389 -12.48 -11.64 11.49
CA SER A 389 -11.42 -12.64 11.29
C SER A 389 -11.35 -13.66 12.44
N THR A 390 -11.89 -13.32 13.61
CA THR A 390 -11.97 -14.23 14.76
C THR A 390 -13.27 -15.02 14.74
N GLY A 391 -13.19 -16.29 15.14
CA GLY A 391 -14.34 -17.19 15.30
C GLY A 391 -15.00 -17.13 16.68
N GLU A 392 -14.53 -16.23 17.55
CA GLU A 392 -15.13 -15.98 18.85
C GLU A 392 -16.38 -15.11 18.66
N SER A 393 -17.38 -15.29 19.52
CA SER A 393 -18.59 -14.45 19.55
C SER A 393 -18.25 -13.04 20.01
N ASN A 394 -17.65 -12.26 19.12
CA ASN A 394 -17.38 -10.85 19.31
C ASN A 394 -18.49 -10.04 18.65
N SER A 395 -18.84 -8.93 19.27
CA SER A 395 -19.72 -7.92 18.68
C SER A 395 -18.94 -6.67 18.35
N ILE A 396 -19.48 -5.89 17.42
CA ILE A 396 -18.99 -4.56 17.12
C ILE A 396 -20.18 -3.62 16.93
N SER A 397 -20.04 -2.41 17.48
CA SER A 397 -20.96 -1.31 17.27
C SER A 397 -20.18 -0.17 16.61
N VAL A 398 -20.67 0.27 15.45
CA VAL A 398 -20.07 1.39 14.71
C VAL A 398 -21.13 2.40 14.32
N ARG A 399 -20.73 3.67 14.29
CA ARG A 399 -21.48 4.74 13.65
C ARG A 399 -20.87 5.02 12.28
N LEU A 400 -21.69 5.01 11.25
CA LEU A 400 -21.30 5.27 9.87
C LEU A 400 -21.73 6.67 9.46
N GLN A 401 -20.89 7.32 8.66
CA GLN A 401 -21.17 8.64 8.06
C GLN A 401 -20.81 8.63 6.59
N ASN A 402 -21.55 9.42 5.80
CA ASN A 402 -21.39 9.58 4.35
C ASN A 402 -21.73 8.32 3.54
N VAL A 403 -22.70 7.54 4.01
CA VAL A 403 -23.11 6.28 3.36
C VAL A 403 -24.49 6.41 2.71
N VAL A 404 -24.80 5.55 1.75
CA VAL A 404 -26.11 5.50 1.07
C VAL A 404 -26.84 4.24 1.50
N LEU A 405 -28.13 4.36 1.83
CA LEU A 405 -28.93 3.18 2.14
C LEU A 405 -29.05 2.26 0.93
N THR A 406 -28.84 0.97 1.12
CA THR A 406 -28.98 -0.04 0.06
C THR A 406 -30.15 -0.97 0.36
N PRO A 407 -30.90 -1.45 -0.65
CA PRO A 407 -31.90 -2.48 -0.40
C PRO A 407 -31.19 -3.70 0.17
N THR A 408 -31.72 -4.24 1.26
CA THR A 408 -31.21 -5.48 1.87
C THR A 408 -32.37 -6.31 2.35
N TYR A 409 -32.23 -7.62 2.24
CA TYR A 409 -33.21 -8.59 2.70
C TYR A 409 -32.46 -9.72 3.40
N ASP A 410 -32.84 -10.07 4.61
CA ASP A 410 -32.26 -11.22 5.32
C ASP A 410 -33.39 -12.00 6.00
N LEU A 411 -33.60 -13.25 5.59
CA LEU A 411 -34.63 -14.13 6.15
C LEU A 411 -34.53 -14.32 7.67
N MET A 412 -33.34 -14.11 8.23
CA MET A 412 -33.05 -14.29 9.65
C MET A 412 -33.11 -12.98 10.43
N ASP A 413 -33.46 -11.87 9.78
CA ASP A 413 -33.61 -10.53 10.37
C ASP A 413 -35.02 -9.99 10.09
N SER A 414 -35.89 -10.05 11.11
CA SER A 414 -37.29 -9.63 10.98
C SER A 414 -37.43 -8.16 10.59
N ASP A 415 -36.54 -7.27 11.03
CA ASP A 415 -36.58 -5.84 10.65
C ASP A 415 -36.35 -5.68 9.13
N ARG A 416 -35.38 -6.41 8.58
CA ARG A 416 -35.09 -6.37 7.13
C ARG A 416 -36.21 -6.96 6.30
N VAL A 417 -36.86 -8.03 6.78
CA VAL A 417 -38.03 -8.63 6.11
C VAL A 417 -39.19 -7.64 6.09
N GLU A 418 -39.54 -7.06 7.23
CA GLU A 418 -40.67 -6.12 7.36
C GLU A 418 -40.47 -4.85 6.53
N ARG A 419 -39.22 -4.39 6.41
CA ARG A 419 -38.88 -3.14 5.71
C ARG A 419 -38.64 -3.32 4.21
N TRP A 420 -38.69 -4.55 3.68
CA TRP A 420 -38.33 -4.82 2.29
C TRP A 420 -39.11 -3.98 1.28
N GLU A 421 -40.43 -3.88 1.43
CA GLU A 421 -41.30 -3.14 0.49
C GLU A 421 -40.94 -1.65 0.43
N ASP A 422 -40.52 -1.07 1.55
CA ASP A 422 -40.02 0.29 1.64
C ASP A 422 -38.61 0.40 1.04
N LEU A 423 -37.69 -0.48 1.46
CA LEU A 423 -36.29 -0.48 1.04
C LEU A 423 -36.13 -0.68 -0.47
N ARG A 424 -36.88 -1.60 -1.08
CA ARG A 424 -36.79 -1.87 -2.53
C ARG A 424 -37.18 -0.67 -3.38
N VAL A 425 -37.95 0.27 -2.82
CA VAL A 425 -38.36 1.51 -3.49
C VAL A 425 -37.40 2.66 -3.19
N ARG A 426 -37.13 2.95 -1.91
CA ARG A 426 -36.42 4.19 -1.53
C ARG A 426 -34.91 4.08 -1.45
N ALA A 427 -34.36 2.90 -1.15
CA ALA A 427 -32.92 2.75 -0.98
C ALA A 427 -32.23 2.90 -2.34
N GLN A 428 -31.13 3.64 -2.43
CA GLN A 428 -30.50 4.02 -3.70
C GLN A 428 -29.25 3.21 -4.03
N GLY A 429 -28.68 2.47 -3.08
CA GLY A 429 -27.47 1.67 -3.30
C GLY A 429 -27.56 0.77 -4.53
N LEU A 430 -26.45 0.68 -5.28
CA LEU A 430 -26.40 0.06 -6.61
C LEU A 430 -26.32 -1.46 -6.56
N TRP A 431 -25.82 -1.99 -5.44
CA TRP A 431 -25.71 -3.43 -5.15
C TRP A 431 -26.43 -3.77 -3.86
N THR A 432 -27.03 -4.95 -3.80
CA THR A 432 -27.84 -5.44 -2.67
C THR A 432 -27.24 -6.67 -2.01
N ASP A 433 -27.61 -6.93 -0.76
CA ASP A 433 -27.33 -8.18 -0.04
C ASP A 433 -28.67 -8.86 0.27
N ILE A 434 -28.92 -10.02 -0.34
CA ILE A 434 -30.14 -10.81 -0.23
C ILE A 434 -29.77 -12.16 0.39
N ALA A 435 -30.10 -12.36 1.66
CA ALA A 435 -29.58 -13.43 2.50
C ALA A 435 -30.67 -14.40 2.99
N GLY A 436 -30.40 -15.69 2.84
CA GLY A 436 -31.10 -16.77 3.50
C GLY A 436 -30.41 -17.15 4.83
N GLN A 437 -30.73 -18.33 5.34
CA GLN A 437 -30.06 -18.87 6.51
C GLN A 437 -28.61 -19.31 6.21
N TYR A 438 -28.39 -19.95 5.06
CA TYR A 438 -27.14 -20.60 4.68
C TYR A 438 -26.54 -20.08 3.39
N ILE A 439 -27.24 -19.20 2.67
CA ILE A 439 -26.76 -18.61 1.42
C ILE A 439 -26.98 -17.11 1.40
N VAL A 440 -26.13 -16.37 0.69
CA VAL A 440 -26.30 -14.95 0.45
C VAL A 440 -25.94 -14.61 -0.99
N PHE A 441 -26.77 -13.79 -1.62
CA PHE A 441 -26.58 -13.28 -2.96
C PHE A 441 -26.24 -11.80 -2.91
N ASN A 442 -25.13 -11.42 -3.57
CA ASN A 442 -24.86 -10.04 -3.93
C ASN A 442 -25.16 -9.83 -5.40
N LEU A 443 -26.09 -8.91 -5.64
CA LEU A 443 -26.70 -8.66 -6.94
C LEU A 443 -26.78 -7.15 -7.20
N PRO A 444 -26.82 -6.69 -8.46
CA PRO A 444 -27.22 -5.33 -8.76
C PRO A 444 -28.63 -5.08 -8.24
N SER A 445 -28.85 -4.00 -7.49
CA SER A 445 -30.13 -3.71 -6.84
C SER A 445 -31.30 -3.72 -7.82
N GLN A 446 -31.10 -3.17 -9.03
CA GLN A 446 -32.13 -3.14 -10.08
C GLN A 446 -32.68 -4.52 -10.44
N SER A 447 -31.88 -5.58 -10.32
CA SER A 447 -32.29 -6.95 -10.65
C SER A 447 -33.29 -7.55 -9.67
N VAL A 448 -33.44 -6.99 -8.45
CA VAL A 448 -34.31 -7.56 -7.41
C VAL A 448 -35.45 -6.64 -6.98
N ARG A 449 -35.40 -5.34 -7.30
CA ARG A 449 -36.40 -4.36 -6.82
C ARG A 449 -37.84 -4.71 -7.16
N HIS A 450 -38.06 -5.45 -8.25
CA HIS A 450 -39.39 -5.85 -8.69
C HIS A 450 -39.99 -6.99 -7.84
N LEU A 451 -39.17 -7.74 -7.11
CA LEU A 451 -39.58 -8.86 -6.28
C LEU A 451 -40.17 -8.38 -4.96
N ASP A 452 -41.29 -8.95 -4.55
CA ASP A 452 -41.86 -8.75 -3.22
C ASP A 452 -41.19 -9.66 -2.15
N SER A 453 -41.53 -9.44 -0.88
CA SER A 453 -40.95 -10.22 0.22
C SER A 453 -41.30 -11.71 0.17
N ALA A 454 -42.48 -12.06 -0.34
CA ALA A 454 -42.93 -13.46 -0.43
C ALA A 454 -42.19 -14.22 -1.54
N GLU A 455 -41.89 -13.55 -2.65
CA GLU A 455 -41.06 -14.08 -3.74
C GLU A 455 -39.62 -14.32 -3.27
N LEU A 456 -39.03 -13.34 -2.57
CA LEU A 456 -37.69 -13.48 -1.99
C LEU A 456 -37.62 -14.59 -0.94
N ASP A 457 -38.59 -14.66 -0.03
CA ASP A 457 -38.65 -15.72 0.99
C ASP A 457 -38.66 -17.10 0.33
N ARG A 458 -39.55 -17.32 -0.65
CA ARG A 458 -39.66 -18.59 -1.36
C ARG A 458 -38.35 -18.97 -2.05
N ALA A 459 -37.72 -18.01 -2.74
CA ALA A 459 -36.47 -18.24 -3.46
C ALA A 459 -35.33 -18.59 -2.49
N LEU A 460 -35.16 -17.82 -1.42
CA LEU A 460 -34.09 -18.03 -0.45
C LEU A 460 -34.24 -19.33 0.32
N ARG A 461 -35.46 -19.70 0.75
CA ARG A 461 -35.71 -21.01 1.38
C ARG A 461 -35.40 -22.18 0.46
N PHE A 462 -35.69 -22.03 -0.84
CA PHE A 462 -35.30 -23.03 -1.83
C PHE A 462 -33.78 -23.16 -1.88
N TYR A 463 -33.04 -22.06 -2.04
CA TYR A 463 -31.57 -22.13 -2.08
C TYR A 463 -30.94 -22.62 -0.76
N ASP A 464 -31.49 -22.24 0.40
CA ASP A 464 -31.06 -22.79 1.68
C ASP A 464 -31.22 -24.32 1.71
N SER A 465 -32.34 -24.85 1.19
CA SER A 465 -32.55 -26.31 1.08
C SER A 465 -31.54 -26.99 0.16
N VAL A 466 -31.09 -26.30 -0.90
CA VAL A 466 -30.04 -26.80 -1.80
C VAL A 466 -28.69 -26.89 -1.07
N VAL A 467 -28.33 -25.86 -0.30
CA VAL A 467 -27.09 -25.87 0.51
C VAL A 467 -27.15 -26.99 1.56
N VAL A 468 -28.29 -27.16 2.25
CA VAL A 468 -28.49 -28.26 3.21
C VAL A 468 -28.31 -29.61 2.53
N ALA A 469 -28.96 -29.85 1.38
CA ALA A 469 -28.87 -31.11 0.66
C ALA A 469 -27.43 -31.43 0.20
N HIS A 470 -26.67 -30.42 -0.25
CA HIS A 470 -25.24 -30.59 -0.58
C HIS A 470 -24.43 -31.04 0.65
N HIS A 471 -24.66 -30.41 1.79
CA HIS A 471 -23.99 -30.77 3.04
C HIS A 471 -24.37 -32.17 3.54
N GLU A 472 -25.64 -32.57 3.42
CA GLU A 472 -26.12 -33.92 3.73
C GLU A 472 -25.44 -34.98 2.86
N LEU A 473 -25.35 -34.76 1.54
CA LEU A 473 -24.63 -35.65 0.62
C LEU A 473 -23.15 -35.81 0.99
N ARG A 474 -22.54 -34.76 1.54
CA ARG A 474 -21.15 -34.76 2.02
C ARG A 474 -21.00 -35.37 3.43
N GLY A 475 -22.09 -35.60 4.16
CA GLY A 475 -22.06 -36.05 5.57
C GLY A 475 -21.65 -34.96 6.56
N THR A 476 -22.01 -33.70 6.29
CA THR A 476 -21.68 -32.53 7.12
C THR A 476 -22.92 -31.65 7.35
N THR A 477 -22.81 -30.62 8.19
CA THR A 477 -23.85 -29.58 8.35
C THR A 477 -23.36 -28.24 7.80
N PRO A 478 -24.27 -27.36 7.31
CA PRO A 478 -23.89 -26.00 6.94
C PRO A 478 -23.23 -25.26 8.10
N GLY A 479 -22.17 -24.53 7.79
CA GLY A 479 -21.44 -23.69 8.75
C GLY A 479 -21.81 -22.22 8.58
N ARG A 480 -20.89 -21.41 8.04
CA ARG A 480 -21.15 -20.03 7.62
C ARG A 480 -21.98 -19.98 6.33
N ARG A 481 -22.58 -18.83 6.03
CA ARG A 481 -23.29 -18.59 4.76
C ARG A 481 -22.35 -18.75 3.56
N GLU A 482 -22.81 -19.45 2.51
CA GLU A 482 -22.17 -19.45 1.19
C GLU A 482 -22.54 -18.16 0.44
N ARG A 483 -21.56 -17.44 -0.09
CA ARG A 483 -21.77 -16.17 -0.79
C ARG A 483 -21.62 -16.33 -2.29
N ILE A 484 -22.62 -15.86 -3.03
CA ILE A 484 -22.63 -15.81 -4.49
C ILE A 484 -22.70 -14.35 -4.92
N VAL A 485 -21.72 -13.93 -5.71
CA VAL A 485 -21.68 -12.60 -6.33
C VAL A 485 -21.98 -12.78 -7.82
N SER A 486 -22.97 -12.06 -8.34
CA SER A 486 -23.39 -12.19 -9.74
C SER A 486 -23.20 -10.88 -10.51
N ASP A 487 -22.32 -10.92 -11.52
CA ASP A 487 -21.86 -9.79 -12.36
C ASP A 487 -22.57 -9.64 -13.71
#